data_AF-A0A1E7G0Y9-F1
#
_entry.id   AF-A0A1E7G0Y9-F1
#
_cell.length_a   1.000
_cell.length_b   1.000
_cell.length_c   1.000
_cell.angle_alpha   90.00
_cell.angle_beta   90.00
_cell.angle_gamma   90.00
#
_symmetry.space_group_name_H-M   'P 1'
#
loop_
_entity.id
_entity.type
_entity.pdbx_description
1 polymer ?
#
loop_
_entity_poly.entity_id
_entity_poly.type
_entity_poly.pdbx_seq_one_letter_code
_entity_poly.pdbx_strand_id
1 'polypeptide(L)'
;MIQVYTTTSHSSSRKAIKWLKSHHLEFEEHHIDQLETVDFYKILSLTERGLDDVLSIPGQNYQKFKISHSNFKLTEILKIIKKAPNLLEMPILFNDSYLLVGYNEDELRTFLPSSYRKIERHEVTRLRR
;
A
#
# COMPACT_ATOMS: atom_id res chain seq x y z
N MET A 1 13.40 2.43 3.57
CA MET A 1 12.50 2.50 4.74
C MET A 1 11.08 2.22 4.26
N ILE A 2 10.25 1.53 5.04
CA ILE A 2 8.86 1.22 4.65
C ILE A 2 7.96 2.40 5.02
N GLN A 3 7.21 2.91 4.06
CA GLN A 3 6.20 3.94 4.25
C GLN A 3 4.82 3.29 4.31
N VAL A 4 4.00 3.65 5.30
CA VAL A 4 2.67 3.05 5.50
C VAL A 4 1.64 4.16 5.63
N TYR A 5 0.71 4.20 4.68
CA TYR A 5 -0.44 5.10 4.74
C TYR A 5 -1.67 4.38 5.25
N THR A 6 -2.26 4.92 6.31
CA THR A 6 -3.42 4.34 6.99
C THR A 6 -4.56 5.34 7.17
N THR A 7 -5.71 4.81 7.58
CA THR A 7 -6.90 5.54 8.01
C THR A 7 -7.39 4.95 9.33
N THR A 8 -8.01 5.77 10.17
CA THR A 8 -8.39 5.43 11.55
C THR A 8 -9.39 4.26 11.67
N SER A 9 -10.19 4.00 10.64
CA SER A 9 -11.36 3.10 10.73
C SER A 9 -11.13 1.69 10.16
N HIS A 10 -9.97 1.38 9.58
CA HIS A 10 -9.80 0.15 8.80
C HIS A 10 -9.15 -0.99 9.60
N SER A 11 -9.83 -2.14 9.63
CA SER A 11 -9.30 -3.37 10.25
C SER A 11 -8.04 -3.88 9.53
N SER A 12 -7.99 -3.74 8.20
CA SER A 12 -6.81 -4.08 7.37
C SER A 12 -5.57 -3.29 7.78
N SER A 13 -5.70 -1.98 8.02
CA SER A 13 -4.58 -1.14 8.46
C SER A 13 -4.03 -1.60 9.81
N ARG A 14 -4.91 -1.89 10.77
CA ARG A 14 -4.50 -2.43 12.08
C ARG A 14 -3.78 -3.78 11.96
N LYS A 15 -4.21 -4.65 11.03
CA LYS A 15 -3.56 -5.93 10.77
C LYS A 15 -2.16 -5.74 10.19
N ALA A 16 -2.00 -4.88 9.19
CA ALA A 16 -0.69 -4.59 8.59
C ALA A 16 0.30 -4.04 9.62
N ILE A 17 -0.11 -3.01 10.39
CA ILE A 17 0.74 -2.41 11.43
C ILE A 17 1.13 -3.45 12.48
N LYS A 18 0.19 -4.29 12.92
CA LYS A 18 0.49 -5.38 13.87
C LYS A 18 1.50 -6.37 13.29
N TRP A 19 1.37 -6.73 12.01
CA TRP A 19 2.26 -7.66 11.33
C TRP A 19 3.68 -7.09 11.16
N LEU A 20 3.81 -5.81 10.76
CA LEU A 20 5.11 -5.14 10.66
C LEU A 20 5.82 -5.11 12.03
N LYS A 21 5.08 -4.77 13.09
CA LYS A 21 5.59 -4.77 14.47
C LYS A 21 6.02 -6.16 14.93
N SER A 22 5.24 -7.21 14.66
CA SER A 22 5.60 -8.57 15.08
C SER A 22 6.85 -9.11 14.39
N HIS A 23 7.14 -8.61 13.17
CA HIS A 23 8.34 -8.95 12.42
C HIS A 23 9.51 -7.99 12.65
N HIS A 24 9.37 -7.03 13.59
CA HIS A 24 10.39 -6.05 13.93
C HIS A 24 10.91 -5.26 12.72
N LEU A 25 10.00 -4.93 11.79
CA LEU A 25 10.33 -4.12 10.63
C LEU A 25 10.26 -2.63 10.99
N GLU A 26 11.22 -1.86 10.50
CA GLU A 26 11.21 -0.41 10.59
C GLU A 26 10.29 0.18 9.52
N PHE A 27 9.32 0.98 9.97
CA PHE A 27 8.38 1.68 9.10
C PHE A 27 7.96 3.01 9.71
N GLU A 28 7.54 3.93 8.84
CA GLU A 28 6.88 5.18 9.21
C GLU A 28 5.39 5.08 8.86
N GLU A 29 4.53 5.36 9.85
CA GLU A 29 3.08 5.38 9.67
C GLU A 29 2.61 6.82 9.51
N HIS A 30 1.84 7.05 8.44
CA HIS A 30 1.25 8.33 8.10
C HIS A 30 -0.27 8.19 7.94
N HIS A 31 -1.00 9.21 8.37
CA HIS A 31 -2.41 9.29 8.00
C HIS A 31 -2.52 9.69 6.54
N ILE A 32 -3.51 9.16 5.80
CA ILE A 32 -3.70 9.47 4.37
C ILE A 32 -3.82 10.97 4.06
N ASP A 33 -4.33 11.78 4.99
CA ASP A 33 -4.43 13.23 4.82
C ASP A 33 -3.06 13.90 4.66
N GLN A 34 -2.01 13.25 5.18
CA GLN A 34 -0.62 13.67 5.09
C GLN A 34 0.06 13.23 3.79
N LEU A 35 -0.65 12.55 2.88
CA LEU A 35 -0.08 12.05 1.63
C LEU A 35 0.50 13.20 0.80
N GLU A 36 1.81 13.22 0.67
CA GLU A 36 2.51 14.25 -0.09
C GLU A 36 2.49 13.93 -1.58
N THR A 37 2.70 14.98 -2.39
CA THR A 37 2.67 14.81 -3.86
C THR A 37 3.81 13.90 -4.33
N VAL A 38 4.97 13.97 -3.68
CA VAL A 38 6.13 13.13 -3.98
C VAL A 38 5.82 11.65 -3.76
N ASP A 39 5.23 11.33 -2.60
CA ASP A 39 4.84 9.96 -2.26
C ASP A 39 3.74 9.43 -3.16
N PHE A 40 2.78 10.28 -3.51
CA PHE A 40 1.74 9.91 -4.47
C PHE A 40 2.32 9.56 -5.85
N TYR A 41 3.28 10.34 -6.36
CA TYR A 41 3.98 10.00 -7.59
C TYR A 41 4.80 8.71 -7.44
N LYS A 42 5.43 8.50 -6.28
CA LYS A 42 6.19 7.27 -6.01
C LYS A 42 5.28 6.05 -6.02
N ILE A 43 4.13 6.10 -5.36
CA ILE A 43 3.12 5.03 -5.40
C ILE A 43 2.73 4.71 -6.84
N LEU A 44 2.36 5.73 -7.62
CA LEU A 44 1.97 5.55 -9.03
C LEU A 44 3.10 5.04 -9.92
N SER A 45 4.36 5.31 -9.60
CA SER A 45 5.50 4.77 -10.34
C SER A 45 5.73 3.27 -10.09
N LEU A 46 5.14 2.73 -9.03
CA LEU A 46 5.25 1.32 -8.65
C LEU A 46 4.02 0.50 -9.11
N THR A 47 3.01 1.14 -9.70
CA THR A 47 1.82 0.46 -10.23
C THR A 47 1.98 0.13 -11.71
N GLU A 48 1.25 -0.88 -12.18
CA GLU A 48 1.26 -1.27 -13.59
C GLU A 48 0.18 -0.51 -14.39
N ARG A 49 -0.97 -0.26 -13.76
CA ARG A 49 -2.15 0.38 -14.36
C ARG A 49 -2.43 1.77 -13.80
N GLY A 50 -1.45 2.36 -13.11
CA GLY A 50 -1.58 3.71 -12.57
C GLY A 50 -2.54 3.74 -11.38
N LEU A 51 -3.59 4.55 -11.47
CA LEU A 51 -4.57 4.74 -10.40
C LEU A 51 -5.49 3.54 -10.19
N ASP A 52 -5.75 2.75 -11.22
CA ASP A 52 -6.67 1.61 -11.15
C ASP A 52 -6.21 0.58 -10.10
N ASP A 53 -4.90 0.43 -9.90
CA ASP A 53 -4.32 -0.52 -8.94
C ASP A 53 -4.43 -0.05 -7.48
N VAL A 54 -4.74 1.23 -7.23
CA VAL A 54 -4.78 1.82 -5.89
C VAL A 54 -6.21 2.07 -5.40
N LEU A 55 -7.20 1.96 -6.29
CA LEU A 55 -8.59 2.32 -5.98
C LEU A 55 -9.36 1.15 -5.34
N SER A 56 -10.13 1.47 -4.30
CA SER A 56 -11.06 0.53 -3.62
C SER A 56 -12.24 0.07 -4.48
N ILE A 57 -12.46 0.67 -5.66
CA ILE A 57 -13.62 0.37 -6.50
C ILE A 57 -13.15 0.16 -7.95
N PRO A 58 -13.61 -0.92 -8.63
CA PRO A 58 -13.31 -1.15 -10.03
C PRO A 58 -13.71 0.04 -10.91
N GLY A 59 -12.90 0.35 -11.92
CA GLY A 59 -12.95 1.59 -12.73
C GLY A 59 -14.29 2.01 -13.35
N GLN A 60 -15.30 1.14 -13.42
CA GLN A 60 -16.64 1.53 -13.89
C GLN A 60 -17.38 2.47 -12.92
N ASN A 61 -17.15 2.36 -11.61
CA ASN A 61 -17.74 3.28 -10.63
C ASN A 61 -16.91 4.57 -10.47
N TYR A 62 -15.65 4.58 -10.89
CA TYR A 62 -14.79 5.75 -10.92
C TYR A 62 -15.33 6.85 -11.86
N GLN A 63 -16.00 6.44 -12.95
CA GLN A 63 -16.69 7.36 -13.87
C GLN A 63 -17.80 8.17 -13.17
N LYS A 64 -18.44 7.63 -12.12
CA LYS A 64 -19.47 8.33 -11.34
C LYS A 64 -18.90 9.51 -10.55
N PHE A 65 -17.60 9.48 -10.21
CA PHE A 65 -16.90 10.59 -9.58
C PHE A 65 -16.48 11.68 -10.57
N LYS A 66 -16.90 11.60 -11.85
CA LYS A 66 -16.56 12.53 -12.94
C LYS A 66 -15.06 12.69 -13.17
N ILE A 67 -14.24 11.73 -12.72
CA ILE A 67 -12.84 11.66 -13.09
C ILE A 67 -12.80 10.97 -14.45
N SER A 68 -13.25 11.68 -15.51
CA SER A 68 -13.23 11.14 -16.86
C SER A 68 -11.78 11.08 -17.36
N HIS A 69 -11.50 10.03 -18.13
CA HIS A 69 -10.21 9.81 -18.75
C HIS A 69 -9.96 10.94 -19.76
N SER A 70 -9.20 11.97 -19.38
CA SER A 70 -8.30 12.72 -20.29
C SER A 70 -7.62 13.95 -19.69
N ASN A 71 -8.12 14.61 -18.64
CA ASN A 71 -7.63 15.98 -18.33
C ASN A 71 -7.38 16.35 -16.86
N PHE A 72 -7.50 15.43 -15.90
CA PHE A 72 -7.17 15.77 -14.51
C PHE A 72 -5.67 15.80 -14.28
N LYS A 73 -5.18 16.89 -13.69
CA LYS A 73 -3.79 16.94 -13.20
C LYS A 73 -3.68 16.01 -11.99
N LEU A 74 -2.57 15.28 -11.86
CA LEU A 74 -2.34 14.37 -10.72
C LEU A 74 -2.49 15.07 -9.36
N THR A 75 -2.19 16.37 -9.29
CA THR A 75 -2.42 17.20 -8.11
C THR A 75 -3.90 17.41 -7.76
N GLU A 76 -4.81 17.40 -8.74
CA GLU A 76 -6.26 17.48 -8.51
C GLU A 76 -6.79 16.14 -8.01
N ILE A 77 -6.28 15.03 -8.56
CA ILE A 77 -6.62 13.68 -8.10
C ILE A 77 -6.20 13.50 -6.64
N LEU A 78 -5.00 13.95 -6.28
CA LEU A 78 -4.53 13.92 -4.89
C LEU A 78 -5.46 14.73 -3.96
N LYS A 79 -5.95 15.90 -4.40
CA LYS A 79 -6.92 16.68 -3.61
C LYS A 79 -8.25 15.95 -3.42
N ILE A 80 -8.70 15.19 -4.42
CA ILE A 80 -9.92 14.39 -4.32
C ILE A 80 -9.71 13.24 -3.32
N ILE A 81 -8.60 12.52 -3.44
CA ILE A 81 -8.20 11.44 -2.52
C ILE A 81 -8.17 11.94 -1.07
N LYS A 82 -7.54 13.09 -0.81
CA LYS A 82 -7.51 13.68 0.54
C LYS A 82 -8.89 14.05 1.09
N LYS A 83 -9.87 14.35 0.23
CA LYS A 83 -11.25 14.64 0.64
C LYS A 83 -12.10 13.38 0.80
N ALA A 84 -11.74 12.31 0.11
CA ALA A 84 -12.47 11.05 0.08
C ALA A 84 -11.48 9.88 0.12
N PRO A 85 -10.82 9.64 1.26
CA PRO A 85 -9.78 8.62 1.37
C PRO A 85 -10.30 7.18 1.21
N ASN A 86 -11.61 6.99 1.39
CA ASN A 86 -12.30 5.72 1.12
C ASN A 86 -12.29 5.31 -0.36
N LEU A 87 -11.84 6.18 -1.26
CA LEU A 87 -11.63 5.85 -2.67
C LEU A 87 -10.41 4.96 -2.88
N LEU A 88 -9.41 5.01 -1.98
CA LEU A 88 -8.22 4.18 -2.07
C LEU A 88 -8.39 2.90 -1.27
N GLU A 89 -7.78 1.82 -1.74
CA GLU A 89 -7.68 0.59 -0.98
C GLU A 89 -6.56 0.72 0.05
N MET A 90 -6.88 0.37 1.30
CA MET A 90 -6.05 0.66 2.47
C MET A 90 -5.76 -0.60 3.28
N PRO A 91 -4.56 -0.74 3.87
CA PRO A 91 -3.45 0.23 3.89
C PRO A 91 -2.67 0.28 2.57
N ILE A 92 -1.88 1.34 2.36
CA ILE A 92 -0.90 1.41 1.26
C ILE A 92 0.49 1.34 1.87
N LEU A 93 1.26 0.33 1.51
CA LEU A 93 2.63 0.15 1.96
C LEU A 93 3.56 0.23 0.76
N PHE A 94 4.63 0.99 0.87
CA PHE A 94 5.64 1.02 -0.18
C PHE A 94 7.04 1.31 0.34
N ASN A 95 8.03 0.99 -0.48
CA ASN A 95 9.40 1.45 -0.34
C ASN A 95 9.96 1.77 -1.73
N ASP A 96 11.27 1.71 -1.90
CA ASP A 96 11.90 2.02 -3.19
C ASP A 96 11.51 1.04 -4.31
N SER A 97 11.17 -0.20 -3.99
CA SER A 97 11.02 -1.32 -4.93
C SER A 97 9.68 -2.03 -4.87
N TYR A 98 8.96 -1.95 -3.75
CA TYR A 98 7.73 -2.71 -3.52
C TYR A 98 6.58 -1.77 -3.19
N LEU A 99 5.40 -2.14 -3.68
CA LEU A 99 4.12 -1.55 -3.36
C LEU A 99 3.17 -2.69 -2.98
N LEU A 100 2.41 -2.47 -1.91
CA LEU A 100 1.27 -3.28 -1.51
C LEU A 100 0.10 -2.34 -1.27
N VAL A 101 -1.00 -2.63 -1.95
CA VAL A 101 -2.28 -1.93 -1.77
C VAL A 101 -3.24 -2.90 -1.09
N GLY A 102 -3.84 -2.48 0.00
CA GLY A 102 -4.67 -3.34 0.85
C GLY A 102 -3.86 -4.19 1.82
N TYR A 103 -4.51 -5.21 2.40
CA TYR A 103 -3.86 -6.17 3.30
C TYR A 103 -3.86 -7.56 2.66
N ASN A 104 -2.66 -8.04 2.35
CA ASN A 104 -2.40 -9.43 2.06
C ASN A 104 -1.15 -9.84 2.85
N GLU A 105 -1.30 -10.84 3.73
CA GLU A 105 -0.22 -11.29 4.60
C GLU A 105 0.92 -11.97 3.82
N ASP A 106 0.61 -12.68 2.74
CA ASP A 106 1.61 -13.33 1.91
C ASP A 106 2.41 -12.29 1.12
N GLU A 107 1.76 -11.23 0.64
CA GLU A 107 2.43 -10.12 -0.04
C GLU A 107 3.23 -9.24 0.93
N LEU A 108 2.81 -9.10 2.20
CA LEU A 108 3.58 -8.40 3.23
C LEU A 108 4.98 -9.00 3.43
N ARG A 109 5.15 -10.31 3.19
CA ARG A 109 6.45 -10.98 3.26
C ARG A 109 7.47 -10.43 2.26
N THR A 110 7.04 -9.73 1.21
CA THR A 110 7.96 -9.07 0.25
C THR A 110 8.82 -7.99 0.91
N PHE A 111 8.33 -7.37 1.99
CA PHE A 111 9.04 -6.36 2.76
C PHE A 111 10.07 -6.95 3.75
N LEU A 112 10.15 -8.27 3.89
CA LEU A 112 11.14 -8.91 4.74
C LEU A 112 12.55 -8.79 4.12
N PRO A 113 13.59 -8.58 4.93
CA PRO A 113 14.96 -8.58 4.45
C PRO A 113 15.34 -9.92 3.82
N SER A 114 16.29 -9.90 2.88
CA SER A 114 16.74 -11.12 2.20
C SER A 114 17.31 -12.19 3.16
N SER A 115 17.78 -11.80 4.35
CA SER A 115 18.23 -12.72 5.40
C SER A 115 17.10 -13.60 5.94
N TYR A 116 15.87 -13.10 5.98
CA TYR A 116 14.71 -13.84 6.50
C TYR A 116 14.40 -15.09 5.65
N ARG A 117 14.59 -15.00 4.32
CA ARG A 117 14.40 -16.12 3.38
C ARG A 117 15.38 -17.29 3.63
N LYS A 118 16.52 -17.06 4.29
CA LYS A 118 17.47 -18.13 4.64
C LYS A 118 16.98 -18.97 5.83
N ILE A 119 16.29 -18.35 6.78
CA ILE A 119 15.80 -18.98 8.00
C ILE A 119 14.65 -19.93 7.67
N GLU A 120 13.66 -19.50 6.87
CA GLU A 120 12.54 -20.38 6.45
C GLU A 120 13.01 -21.66 5.75
N ARG A 121 14.02 -21.56 4.87
CA ARG A 121 14.57 -22.74 4.19
C ARG A 121 15.21 -23.74 5.16
N HIS A 122 15.87 -23.25 6.21
CA HIS A 122 16.49 -24.12 7.22
C HIS A 122 15.45 -24.80 8.11
N GLU A 123 14.42 -24.06 8.54
CA GLU A 123 13.29 -24.58 9.33
C GLU A 123 12.52 -25.67 8.56
N VAL A 124 12.16 -25.42 7.29
CA VAL A 124 11.46 -26.41 6.44
C VAL A 124 12.32 -27.65 6.18
N THR A 125 13.63 -27.49 6.01
CA THR A 125 14.56 -28.63 5.85
C THR A 125 14.67 -29.45 7.14
N ARG A 126 14.50 -28.82 8.30
CA ARG A 126 14.55 -29.47 9.61
C ARG A 126 13.27 -30.23 9.95
N LEU A 127 12.10 -29.68 9.58
CA LEU A 127 10.78 -30.33 9.77
C LEU A 127 10.52 -31.51 8.82
N ARG A 128 11.33 -31.65 7.76
CA ARG A 128 11.27 -32.77 6.80
C ARG A 128 12.24 -33.92 7.14
N ARG A 129 12.98 -33.83 8.25
CA ARG A 129 13.82 -34.89 8.81
C ARG A 129 13.17 -35.45 10.06
#